data_AF-A0A061F083-F1
#
_entry.id   AF-A0A061F083-F1
#
_cell.length_a   1.000
_cell.length_b   1.000
_cell.length_c   1.000
_cell.angle_alpha   90.00
_cell.angle_beta   90.00
_cell.angle_gamma   90.00
#
_symmetry.space_group_name_H-M   'P 1'
#
loop_
_entity.id
_entity.type
_entity.pdbx_description
1 polymer ?
#
loop_
_entity_poly.entity_id
_entity_poly.type
_entity_poly.pdbx_seq_one_letter_code
_entity_poly.pdbx_strand_id
1 'polypeptide(L)'
;MDTTEMISKDIVSIVSQDKEEPWDDDEFQELVQTLPKEKNWYGTHLYFYQGFWCASRVFRAMICFQKHFQALDSDIFLTSIPKSGTTWLKALTFSIVNRNQFAREENPLLSSNPHQLVPVFEYDLYLNNPCPDLENSCPYQPRMFSTHLPYAFLPPSIKDSNSKIVYICRNPMDMFISLWFFTDKLRPDNVEPLSLDEAFEKFCQGMHDFGPFFDHVLGYWKASQENPNRILFLQYEDLKENINFHIKKLGKFLGFPFSEVEEEQGVVEEIARMCSFGNLKELDVNKNGMHTFGIAHNTLFRKAEVGNWCNYLTPSMVEYFKKLIQDKLDKSEVVFARTLGEVNKVIDSLAKLGVDRVEMFCIWLGSVTKRQDNMSNNGSQRAALFLWLVASDRLGMEDA
;
A
#
# COMPACT_ATOMS: atom_id res chain seq x y z
N MET A 1 -12.60 42.52 43.18
CA MET A 1 -12.79 43.38 42.00
C MET A 1 -11.41 43.84 41.56
N ASP A 2 -10.52 42.91 41.25
CA ASP A 2 -10.44 42.07 40.05
C ASP A 2 -9.95 42.87 38.83
N THR A 3 -8.63 42.94 38.72
CA THR A 3 -7.84 43.53 37.62
C THR A 3 -7.62 42.54 36.47
N THR A 4 -8.38 41.45 36.42
CA THR A 4 -8.27 40.39 35.39
C THR A 4 -9.11 40.67 34.13
N GLU A 5 -9.87 41.77 34.08
CA GLU A 5 -10.82 42.04 32.98
C GLU A 5 -10.32 42.97 31.86
N MET A 6 -9.09 43.48 31.91
CA MET A 6 -8.58 44.41 30.88
C MET A 6 -7.45 43.86 29.99
N ILE A 7 -7.10 42.58 30.08
CA ILE A 7 -6.11 41.94 29.17
C ILE A 7 -6.76 40.87 28.26
N SER A 8 -8.08 40.66 28.36
CA SER A 8 -8.76 39.53 27.70
C SER A 8 -9.42 39.86 26.35
N LYS A 9 -9.34 41.10 25.83
CA LYS A 9 -10.02 41.46 24.56
C LYS A 9 -9.10 41.79 23.39
N ASP A 10 -7.82 42.07 23.63
CA ASP A 10 -6.88 42.49 22.57
C ASP A 10 -5.88 41.40 22.14
N ILE A 11 -5.97 40.18 22.67
CA ILE A 11 -5.24 39.00 22.18
C ILE A 11 -6.14 38.04 21.38
N VAL A 12 -7.47 38.19 21.48
CA VAL A 12 -8.45 37.37 20.75
C VAL A 12 -8.73 37.92 19.33
N SER A 13 -8.14 39.06 18.95
CA SER A 13 -8.34 39.69 17.63
C SER A 13 -7.20 39.49 16.63
N ILE A 14 -6.19 38.65 16.93
CA ILE A 14 -5.06 38.38 16.02
C ILE A 14 -5.03 36.93 15.49
N VAL A 15 -6.04 36.10 15.79
CA VAL A 15 -6.14 34.70 15.27
C VAL A 15 -7.49 34.43 14.60
N SER A 16 -8.11 35.43 13.98
CA SER A 16 -9.40 35.27 13.29
C SER A 16 -9.45 35.79 11.84
N GLN A 17 -8.28 35.95 11.21
CA GLN A 17 -8.09 36.18 9.78
C GLN A 17 -6.89 35.28 9.41
N ASP A 18 -7.04 34.07 8.89
CA ASP A 18 -7.67 33.71 7.63
C ASP A 18 -8.37 32.35 7.74
N LYS A 19 -9.70 32.34 7.72
CA LYS A 19 -10.41 31.16 7.21
C LYS A 19 -10.43 31.34 5.70
N GLU A 20 -9.43 30.80 5.02
CA GLU A 20 -9.48 30.67 3.55
C GLU A 20 -10.84 30.03 3.19
N GLU A 21 -11.59 30.72 2.34
CA GLU A 21 -12.90 30.28 1.91
C GLU A 21 -12.81 28.88 1.28
N PRO A 22 -13.84 28.03 1.45
CA PRO A 22 -13.97 26.82 0.65
C PRO A 22 -13.85 27.24 -0.82
N TRP A 23 -13.05 26.51 -1.59
CA TRP A 23 -12.81 26.84 -2.99
C TRP A 23 -14.10 27.20 -3.73
N ASP A 24 -14.11 28.36 -4.38
CA ASP A 24 -15.25 28.87 -5.15
C ASP A 24 -15.76 27.75 -6.06
N ASP A 25 -17.06 27.46 -5.94
CA ASP A 25 -17.69 26.40 -6.73
C ASP A 25 -17.49 26.66 -8.23
N ASP A 26 -17.43 27.93 -8.63
CA ASP A 26 -17.22 28.32 -10.02
C ASP A 26 -15.82 27.95 -10.52
N GLU A 27 -14.76 28.23 -9.75
CA GLU A 27 -13.40 27.80 -10.10
C GLU A 27 -13.27 26.26 -10.15
N PHE A 28 -13.98 25.53 -9.25
CA PHE A 28 -14.05 24.06 -9.30
C PHE A 28 -14.65 23.54 -10.59
N GLN A 29 -15.79 24.10 -10.97
CA GLN A 29 -16.46 23.68 -12.18
C GLN A 29 -15.63 24.05 -13.42
N GLU A 30 -14.99 25.22 -13.45
CA GLU A 30 -14.12 25.63 -14.55
C GLU A 30 -12.95 24.66 -14.72
N LEU A 31 -12.22 24.34 -13.64
CA LEU A 31 -11.13 23.37 -13.69
C LEU A 31 -11.62 22.03 -14.23
N VAL A 32 -12.66 21.46 -13.62
CA VAL A 32 -13.16 20.13 -13.99
C VAL A 32 -13.66 20.07 -15.44
N GLN A 33 -14.14 21.18 -16.01
CA GLN A 33 -14.52 21.22 -17.44
C GLN A 33 -13.32 21.14 -18.38
N THR A 34 -12.14 21.60 -17.97
CA THR A 34 -10.92 21.57 -18.80
C THR A 34 -10.16 20.24 -18.77
N LEU A 35 -10.37 19.41 -17.74
CA LEU A 35 -9.61 18.17 -17.56
C LEU A 35 -10.12 17.05 -18.48
N PRO A 36 -9.21 16.24 -19.07
CA PRO A 36 -9.60 15.01 -19.74
C PRO A 36 -10.37 14.08 -18.79
N LYS A 37 -11.43 13.45 -19.32
CA LYS A 37 -12.36 12.61 -18.55
C LYS A 37 -12.48 11.24 -19.17
N GLU A 38 -12.48 10.22 -18.32
CA GLU A 38 -12.66 8.83 -18.74
C GLU A 38 -13.58 8.08 -17.77
N LYS A 39 -14.18 6.97 -18.23
CA LYS A 39 -15.01 6.12 -17.38
C LYS A 39 -14.13 5.26 -16.47
N ASN A 40 -14.42 5.29 -15.18
CA ASN A 40 -13.78 4.45 -14.16
C ASN A 40 -14.32 3.00 -14.19
N TRP A 41 -13.66 2.10 -13.46
CA TRP A 41 -13.93 0.66 -13.49
C TRP A 41 -15.26 0.23 -12.86
N TYR A 42 -15.89 1.13 -12.10
CA TYR A 42 -17.14 0.89 -11.38
C TYR A 42 -18.23 1.93 -11.71
N GLY A 43 -18.14 2.56 -12.90
CA GLY A 43 -19.22 3.36 -13.48
C GLY A 43 -19.19 4.86 -13.19
N THR A 44 -18.22 5.34 -12.42
CA THR A 44 -17.97 6.78 -12.20
C THR A 44 -16.98 7.34 -13.23
N HIS A 45 -16.52 8.59 -13.05
CA HIS A 45 -15.53 9.21 -13.93
C HIS A 45 -14.17 9.35 -13.25
N LEU A 46 -13.12 9.36 -14.06
CA LEU A 46 -11.76 9.77 -13.70
C LEU A 46 -11.47 11.12 -14.35
N TYR A 47 -10.78 12.00 -13.63
CA TYR A 47 -10.18 13.22 -14.18
C TYR A 47 -8.68 13.04 -14.30
N PHE A 48 -8.12 13.35 -15.47
CA PHE A 48 -6.67 13.37 -15.65
C PHE A 48 -6.12 14.73 -15.21
N TYR A 49 -5.43 14.75 -14.08
CA TYR A 49 -4.91 15.96 -13.45
C TYR A 49 -3.42 15.76 -13.16
N GLN A 50 -2.57 16.70 -13.60
CA GLN A 50 -1.13 16.70 -13.29
C GLN A 50 -0.42 15.34 -13.49
N GLY A 51 -0.81 14.60 -14.54
CA GLY A 51 -0.20 13.31 -14.88
C GLY A 51 -0.86 12.07 -14.24
N PHE A 52 -1.91 12.23 -13.42
CA PHE A 52 -2.59 11.12 -12.76
C PHE A 52 -4.11 11.13 -12.95
N TRP A 53 -4.70 9.94 -12.97
CA TRP A 53 -6.14 9.73 -13.00
C TRP A 53 -6.73 9.75 -11.59
N CYS A 54 -7.68 10.63 -11.34
CA CYS A 54 -8.30 10.83 -10.03
C CYS A 54 -9.79 10.54 -10.10
N ALA A 55 -10.34 9.76 -9.17
CA ALA A 55 -11.78 9.54 -9.12
C ALA A 55 -12.53 10.86 -8.90
N SER A 56 -13.54 11.13 -9.74
CA SER A 56 -14.32 12.36 -9.68
C SER A 56 -14.95 12.58 -8.30
N ARG A 57 -15.30 11.49 -7.60
CA ARG A 57 -15.87 11.49 -6.25
C ARG A 57 -14.97 12.16 -5.20
N VAL A 58 -13.65 11.99 -5.30
CA VAL A 58 -12.69 12.48 -4.30
C VAL A 58 -11.83 13.63 -4.81
N PHE A 59 -12.02 14.05 -6.06
CA PHE A 59 -11.19 15.08 -6.68
C PHE A 59 -11.24 16.40 -5.91
N ARG A 60 -12.43 16.83 -5.46
CA ARG A 60 -12.56 18.02 -4.63
C ARG A 60 -11.84 17.88 -3.28
N ALA A 61 -12.01 16.73 -2.63
CA ALA A 61 -11.35 16.43 -1.36
C ALA A 61 -9.82 16.49 -1.48
N MET A 62 -9.27 15.94 -2.58
CA MET A 62 -7.85 16.03 -2.90
C MET A 62 -7.37 17.48 -3.04
N ILE A 63 -8.10 18.33 -3.78
CA ILE A 63 -7.74 19.74 -3.95
C ILE A 63 -7.80 20.49 -2.61
N CYS A 64 -8.85 20.28 -1.80
CA CYS A 64 -8.97 20.88 -0.48
C CYS A 64 -7.83 20.44 0.46
N PHE A 65 -7.48 19.14 0.45
CA PHE A 65 -6.34 18.62 1.19
C PHE A 65 -5.03 19.30 0.77
N GLN A 66 -4.79 19.44 -0.54
CA GLN A 66 -3.59 20.10 -1.05
C GLN A 66 -3.46 21.57 -0.62
N LYS A 67 -4.58 22.29 -0.56
CA LYS A 67 -4.59 23.71 -0.22
C LYS A 67 -4.49 23.94 1.29
N HIS A 68 -5.27 23.21 2.08
CA HIS A 68 -5.54 23.61 3.46
C HIS A 68 -4.84 22.74 4.51
N PHE A 69 -4.28 21.58 4.16
CA PHE A 69 -3.63 20.73 5.15
C PHE A 69 -2.30 21.31 5.63
N GLN A 70 -2.13 21.41 6.95
CA GLN A 70 -0.89 21.83 7.60
C GLN A 70 -0.29 20.68 8.40
N ALA A 71 0.87 20.20 7.95
CA ALA A 71 1.61 19.15 8.61
C ALA A 71 2.33 19.66 9.86
N LEU A 72 2.43 18.79 10.87
CA LEU A 72 3.35 18.95 11.99
C LEU A 72 4.56 18.06 11.78
N ASP A 73 5.72 18.48 12.30
CA ASP A 73 6.96 17.71 12.25
C ASP A 73 6.85 16.33 12.91
N SER A 74 5.93 16.16 13.86
CA SER A 74 5.66 14.90 14.54
C SER A 74 4.70 13.98 13.77
N ASP A 75 4.03 14.44 12.71
CA ASP A 75 3.04 13.66 11.99
C ASP A 75 3.66 12.43 11.31
N ILE A 76 2.85 11.37 11.21
CA ILE A 76 3.18 10.15 10.48
C ILE A 76 2.18 9.96 9.34
N PHE A 77 2.68 9.86 8.11
CA PHE A 77 1.89 9.67 6.89
C PHE A 77 2.08 8.26 6.32
N LEU A 78 1.00 7.49 6.25
CA LEU A 78 0.99 6.16 5.63
C LEU A 78 0.44 6.26 4.21
N THR A 79 1.29 5.95 3.23
CA THR A 79 1.01 6.21 1.82
C THR A 79 1.08 4.92 1.02
N SER A 80 0.19 4.77 0.04
CA SER A 80 0.20 3.61 -0.86
C SER A 80 -0.79 3.82 -2.00
N ILE A 81 -0.50 3.30 -3.19
CA ILE A 81 -1.56 3.09 -4.17
C ILE A 81 -2.59 2.07 -3.63
N PRO A 82 -3.90 2.22 -3.90
CA PRO A 82 -4.91 1.33 -3.33
C PRO A 82 -4.57 -0.15 -3.53
N LYS A 83 -4.88 -0.96 -2.51
CA LYS A 83 -4.71 -2.43 -2.51
C LYS A 83 -3.27 -2.95 -2.43
N SER A 84 -2.33 -2.08 -2.04
CA SER A 84 -0.92 -2.45 -1.77
C SER A 84 -0.61 -2.86 -0.33
N GLY A 85 -1.61 -2.94 0.55
CA GLY A 85 -1.41 -3.36 1.96
C GLY A 85 -1.69 -2.29 3.01
N THR A 86 -2.35 -1.19 2.64
CA THR A 86 -2.63 -0.03 3.50
C THR A 86 -3.30 -0.40 4.83
N THR A 87 -4.35 -1.23 4.82
CA THR A 87 -5.04 -1.67 6.05
C THR A 87 -4.08 -2.34 7.03
N TRP A 88 -3.15 -3.15 6.50
CA TRP A 88 -2.17 -3.85 7.32
C TRP A 88 -1.11 -2.90 7.86
N LEU A 89 -0.61 -1.99 7.01
CA LEU A 89 0.33 -0.94 7.43
C LEU A 89 -0.26 -0.03 8.52
N LYS A 90 -1.54 0.36 8.40
CA LYS A 90 -2.27 1.13 9.42
C LYS A 90 -2.30 0.41 10.76
N ALA A 91 -2.71 -0.87 10.76
CA ALA A 91 -2.78 -1.68 11.98
C ALA A 91 -1.41 -1.85 12.64
N LEU A 92 -0.37 -2.14 11.85
CA LEU A 92 1.00 -2.29 12.34
C LEU A 92 1.53 -0.99 12.93
N THR A 93 1.43 0.11 12.19
CA THR A 93 1.92 1.43 12.63
C THR A 93 1.21 1.86 13.91
N PHE A 94 -0.12 1.78 13.95
CA PHE A 94 -0.90 2.11 15.14
C PHE A 94 -0.47 1.29 16.35
N SER A 95 -0.32 -0.03 16.18
CA SER A 95 0.11 -0.93 17.24
C SER A 95 1.50 -0.61 17.75
N ILE A 96 2.45 -0.32 16.85
CA ILE A 96 3.83 0.00 17.21
C ILE A 96 3.92 1.30 18.02
N VAL A 97 3.23 2.35 17.56
CA VAL A 97 3.26 3.69 18.17
C VAL A 97 2.56 3.71 19.53
N ASN A 98 1.47 2.95 19.68
CA ASN A 98 0.63 2.97 20.87
C ASN A 98 0.77 1.72 21.77
N ARG A 99 1.77 0.85 21.54
CA ARG A 99 1.93 -0.42 22.28
C ARG A 99 2.02 -0.28 23.80
N ASN A 100 2.49 0.86 24.29
CA ASN A 100 2.63 1.14 25.73
C ASN A 100 1.45 1.97 26.29
N GLN A 101 0.47 2.32 25.45
CA GLN A 101 -0.67 3.15 25.87
C GLN A 101 -1.90 2.31 26.26
N PHE A 102 -2.02 1.10 25.72
CA PHE A 102 -3.19 0.25 25.91
C PHE A 102 -2.76 -1.13 26.39
N ALA A 103 -3.47 -1.66 27.38
CA ALA A 103 -3.43 -3.09 27.63
C ALA A 103 -3.93 -3.83 26.39
N ARG A 104 -3.49 -5.07 26.22
CA ARG A 104 -3.79 -5.86 25.01
C ARG A 104 -5.29 -6.02 24.78
N GLU A 105 -6.03 -6.33 25.85
CA GLU A 105 -7.47 -6.57 25.84
C GLU A 105 -8.27 -5.28 25.55
N GLU A 106 -7.63 -4.13 25.67
CA GLU A 106 -8.20 -2.79 25.47
C GLU A 106 -7.68 -2.12 24.21
N ASN A 107 -6.92 -2.84 23.37
CA ASN A 107 -6.33 -2.27 22.18
C ASN A 107 -7.46 -1.77 21.23
N PRO A 108 -7.42 -0.50 20.78
CA PRO A 108 -8.45 0.06 19.90
C PRO A 108 -8.70 -0.71 18.60
N LEU A 109 -7.73 -1.50 18.11
CA LEU A 109 -7.93 -2.37 16.95
C LEU A 109 -9.00 -3.46 17.15
N LEU A 110 -9.32 -3.81 18.40
CA LEU A 110 -10.36 -4.80 18.71
C LEU A 110 -11.77 -4.25 18.48
N SER A 111 -11.96 -2.94 18.61
CA SER A 111 -13.25 -2.26 18.52
C SER A 111 -13.37 -1.29 17.35
N SER A 112 -12.26 -0.97 16.68
CA SER A 112 -12.19 -0.03 15.55
C SER A 112 -11.44 -0.64 14.37
N ASN A 113 -11.93 -0.38 13.15
CA ASN A 113 -11.19 -0.73 11.94
C ASN A 113 -9.90 0.11 11.83
N PRO A 114 -8.79 -0.43 11.30
CA PRO A 114 -7.54 0.32 11.14
C PRO A 114 -7.68 1.66 10.40
N HIS A 115 -8.64 1.78 9.49
CA HIS A 115 -8.91 3.04 8.77
C HIS A 115 -9.58 4.10 9.63
N GLN A 116 -10.24 3.74 10.73
CA GLN A 116 -10.77 4.69 11.69
C GLN A 116 -9.69 5.23 12.63
N LEU A 117 -8.65 4.43 12.90
CA LEU A 117 -7.53 4.81 13.78
C LEU A 117 -6.47 5.64 13.05
N VAL A 118 -6.36 5.45 11.73
CA VAL A 118 -5.47 6.22 10.86
C VAL A 118 -6.31 6.67 9.65
N PRO A 119 -6.96 7.84 9.70
CA PRO A 119 -7.91 8.28 8.67
C PRO A 119 -7.23 8.57 7.32
N VAL A 120 -7.96 8.41 6.23
CA VAL A 120 -7.54 8.75 4.86
C VAL A 120 -7.95 10.17 4.52
N PHE A 121 -7.05 11.01 4.01
CA PHE A 121 -7.36 12.40 3.68
C PHE A 121 -8.52 12.55 2.71
N GLU A 122 -8.42 11.91 1.54
CA GLU A 122 -9.36 12.10 0.44
C GLU A 122 -10.71 11.37 0.60
N TYR A 123 -10.88 10.55 1.65
CA TYR A 123 -12.13 9.82 1.93
C TYR A 123 -12.73 10.12 3.31
N ASP A 124 -11.93 10.03 4.38
CA ASP A 124 -12.44 10.13 5.76
C ASP A 124 -12.51 11.59 6.23
N LEU A 125 -11.54 12.43 5.83
CA LEU A 125 -11.39 13.79 6.36
C LEU A 125 -11.97 14.85 5.44
N TYR A 126 -11.55 14.88 4.17
CA TYR A 126 -11.88 15.98 3.25
C TYR A 126 -13.08 15.72 2.34
N LEU A 127 -13.62 14.50 2.30
CA LEU A 127 -14.69 14.14 1.35
C LEU A 127 -15.96 14.95 1.55
N ASN A 128 -16.37 15.13 2.80
CA ASN A 128 -17.60 15.82 3.17
C ASN A 128 -17.35 17.14 3.93
N ASN A 129 -16.09 17.49 4.20
CA ASN A 129 -15.71 18.71 4.89
C ASN A 129 -14.42 19.28 4.29
N PRO A 130 -14.46 20.42 3.59
CA PRO A 130 -13.27 21.01 2.97
C PRO A 130 -12.24 21.53 3.99
N CYS A 131 -12.65 21.74 5.25
CA CYS A 131 -11.79 22.20 6.34
C CYS A 131 -12.04 21.33 7.60
N PRO A 132 -11.55 20.08 7.62
CA PRO A 132 -11.76 19.18 8.74
C PRO A 132 -11.02 19.65 9.99
N ASP A 133 -11.63 19.42 11.15
CA ASP A 133 -10.98 19.58 12.44
C ASP A 133 -10.01 18.42 12.70
N LEU A 134 -8.74 18.66 12.39
CA LEU A 134 -7.69 17.65 12.46
C LEU A 134 -7.32 17.25 13.89
N GLU A 135 -7.55 18.12 14.87
CA GLU A 135 -7.22 17.83 16.28
C GLU A 135 -8.23 16.84 16.86
N ASN A 136 -9.53 17.10 16.67
CA ASN A 136 -10.59 16.21 17.16
C ASN A 136 -10.69 14.91 16.34
N SER A 137 -10.26 14.93 15.07
CA SER A 137 -10.29 13.73 14.22
C SER A 137 -9.16 12.73 14.50
N CYS A 138 -8.16 13.10 15.30
CA CYS A 138 -6.99 12.27 15.61
C CYS A 138 -6.69 12.28 17.12
N PRO A 139 -7.37 11.43 17.91
CA PRO A 139 -7.23 11.44 19.37
C PRO A 139 -5.90 10.86 19.88
N TYR A 140 -5.08 10.28 18.99
CA TYR A 140 -3.81 9.65 19.34
C TYR A 140 -2.62 10.52 18.91
N GLN A 141 -1.55 10.50 19.71
CA GLN A 141 -0.31 11.25 19.43
C GLN A 141 0.89 10.31 19.28
N PRO A 142 1.81 10.57 18.33
CA PRO A 142 1.70 11.56 17.25
C PRO A 142 0.52 11.28 16.31
N ARG A 143 0.02 12.32 15.63
CA ARG A 143 -1.08 12.16 14.67
C ARG A 143 -0.64 11.24 13.53
N MET A 144 -1.50 10.30 13.17
CA MET A 144 -1.27 9.38 12.07
C MET A 144 -2.34 9.58 11.02
N PHE A 145 -1.91 9.84 9.79
CA PHE A 145 -2.79 10.00 8.65
C PHE A 145 -2.40 9.04 7.53
N SER A 146 -3.27 8.91 6.55
CA SER A 146 -2.98 8.12 5.35
C SER A 146 -3.51 8.77 4.09
N THR A 147 -2.96 8.36 2.95
CA THR A 147 -3.44 8.79 1.64
C THR A 147 -3.06 7.81 0.55
N HIS A 148 -3.91 7.76 -0.48
CA HIS A 148 -3.64 7.08 -1.74
C HIS A 148 -3.13 8.00 -2.84
N LEU A 149 -2.86 9.26 -2.52
CA LEU A 149 -2.38 10.25 -3.49
C LEU A 149 -0.92 9.99 -3.89
N PRO A 150 -0.56 10.24 -5.16
CA PRO A 150 0.82 10.20 -5.62
C PRO A 150 1.68 11.25 -4.91
N TYR A 151 2.98 11.01 -4.79
CA TYR A 151 3.90 11.93 -4.10
C TYR A 151 3.84 13.36 -4.64
N ALA A 152 3.64 13.50 -5.96
CA ALA A 152 3.47 14.79 -6.62
C ALA A 152 2.34 15.63 -5.99
N PHE A 153 1.29 14.98 -5.50
CA PHE A 153 0.10 15.63 -4.95
C PHE A 153 0.18 15.92 -3.46
N LEU A 154 1.25 15.53 -2.76
CA LEU A 154 1.39 15.92 -1.36
C LEU A 154 1.64 17.44 -1.26
N PRO A 155 0.98 18.13 -0.32
CA PRO A 155 1.15 19.56 -0.13
C PRO A 155 2.60 19.90 0.29
N PRO A 156 3.06 21.13 0.01
CA PRO A 156 4.36 21.62 0.48
C PRO A 156 4.54 21.47 2.00
N SER A 157 3.49 21.72 2.79
CA SER A 157 3.53 21.54 4.26
C SER A 157 3.98 20.13 4.66
N ILE A 158 3.55 19.08 3.94
CA ILE A 158 4.10 17.74 4.13
C ILE A 158 5.52 17.70 3.58
N LYS A 159 5.76 18.04 2.30
CA LYS A 159 7.06 17.88 1.64
C LYS A 159 8.22 18.63 2.32
N ASP A 160 7.96 19.72 3.02
CA ASP A 160 8.99 20.58 3.63
C ASP A 160 9.11 20.38 5.15
N SER A 161 8.23 19.59 5.78
CA SER A 161 8.30 19.26 7.21
C SER A 161 9.23 18.08 7.53
N ASN A 162 9.52 17.88 8.83
CA ASN A 162 10.26 16.73 9.35
C ASN A 162 9.41 15.46 9.55
N SER A 163 8.12 15.54 9.23
CA SER A 163 7.16 14.45 9.35
C SER A 163 7.61 13.17 8.64
N LYS A 164 7.26 12.01 9.20
CA LYS A 164 7.64 10.71 8.62
C LYS A 164 6.63 10.26 7.58
N ILE A 165 7.11 9.76 6.45
CA ILE A 165 6.29 9.11 5.42
C ILE A 165 6.68 7.63 5.36
N VAL A 166 5.69 6.74 5.40
CA VAL A 166 5.89 5.32 5.13
C VAL A 166 5.08 4.98 3.89
N TYR A 167 5.77 4.60 2.81
CA TYR A 167 5.16 4.16 1.57
C TYR A 167 5.21 2.63 1.48
N ILE A 168 4.08 2.00 1.19
CA ILE A 168 4.03 0.56 0.88
C ILE A 168 3.55 0.33 -0.55
N CYS A 169 4.36 -0.40 -1.33
CA CYS A 169 3.99 -0.92 -2.63
C CYS A 169 3.80 -2.44 -2.58
N ARG A 170 3.29 -2.99 -3.68
CA ARG A 170 3.04 -4.41 -3.87
C ARG A 170 3.34 -4.78 -5.31
N ASN A 171 3.63 -6.05 -5.58
CA ASN A 171 3.72 -6.56 -6.94
C ASN A 171 2.51 -6.08 -7.77
N PRO A 172 2.72 -5.43 -8.93
CA PRO A 172 1.65 -4.82 -9.72
C PRO A 172 0.58 -5.81 -10.16
N MET A 173 0.93 -7.07 -10.42
CA MET A 173 -0.03 -8.09 -10.84
C MET A 173 -0.96 -8.52 -9.70
N ASP A 174 -0.42 -8.73 -8.50
CA ASP A 174 -1.25 -9.03 -7.32
C ASP A 174 -2.10 -7.82 -6.90
N MET A 175 -1.52 -6.62 -7.00
CA MET A 175 -2.21 -5.38 -6.73
C MET A 175 -3.38 -5.20 -7.70
N PHE A 176 -3.16 -5.39 -9.01
CA PHE A 176 -4.18 -5.35 -10.06
C PHE A 176 -5.34 -6.30 -9.76
N ILE A 177 -5.06 -7.58 -9.51
CA ILE A 177 -6.12 -8.55 -9.19
C ILE A 177 -6.85 -8.16 -7.92
N SER A 178 -6.14 -7.64 -6.91
CA SER A 178 -6.79 -7.15 -5.70
C SER A 178 -7.64 -5.90 -5.92
N LEU A 179 -7.29 -5.05 -6.88
CA LEU A 179 -8.04 -3.87 -7.27
C LEU A 179 -9.30 -4.26 -8.04
N TRP A 180 -9.17 -5.13 -9.05
CA TRP A 180 -10.30 -5.61 -9.85
C TRP A 180 -11.42 -6.25 -8.99
N PHE A 181 -11.05 -7.14 -8.07
CA PHE A 181 -12.02 -7.72 -7.12
C PHE A 181 -12.62 -6.68 -6.16
N PHE A 182 -11.86 -5.65 -5.81
CA PHE A 182 -12.34 -4.63 -4.88
C PHE A 182 -13.31 -3.69 -5.57
N THR A 183 -13.02 -3.25 -6.79
CA THR A 183 -13.89 -2.36 -7.58
C THR A 183 -15.22 -3.02 -7.90
N ASP A 184 -15.26 -4.33 -8.14
CA ASP A 184 -16.54 -5.04 -8.35
C ASP A 184 -17.43 -4.99 -7.09
N LYS A 185 -16.85 -5.01 -5.89
CA LYS A 185 -17.61 -4.83 -4.63
C LYS A 185 -18.09 -3.39 -4.40
N LEU A 186 -17.48 -2.40 -5.06
CA LEU A 186 -17.87 -0.99 -4.96
C LEU A 186 -18.86 -0.56 -6.03
N ARG A 187 -19.07 -1.43 -7.02
CA ARG A 187 -19.91 -1.18 -8.17
C ARG A 187 -21.37 -1.07 -7.75
N PRO A 188 -22.09 -0.04 -8.21
CA PRO A 188 -23.55 0.00 -8.08
C PRO A 188 -24.21 -1.17 -8.81
N ASP A 189 -25.31 -1.69 -8.29
CA ASP A 189 -26.01 -2.86 -8.86
C ASP A 189 -26.44 -2.67 -10.32
N ASN A 190 -26.63 -1.42 -10.76
CA ASN A 190 -27.05 -1.06 -12.12
C ASN A 190 -25.89 -0.85 -13.12
N VAL A 191 -24.64 -1.06 -12.70
CA VAL A 191 -23.46 -0.97 -13.56
C VAL A 191 -22.95 -2.38 -13.82
N GLU A 192 -22.69 -2.77 -15.06
CA GLU A 192 -22.13 -4.10 -15.35
C GLU A 192 -20.69 -4.26 -14.83
N PRO A 193 -20.29 -5.44 -14.32
CA PRO A 193 -18.92 -5.72 -13.94
C PRO A 193 -17.96 -5.52 -15.12
N LEU A 194 -16.82 -4.86 -14.87
CA LEU A 194 -15.75 -4.74 -15.86
C LEU A 194 -15.06 -6.10 -16.03
N SER A 195 -14.92 -6.57 -17.26
CA SER A 195 -14.23 -7.84 -17.51
C SER A 195 -12.75 -7.75 -17.10
N LEU A 196 -12.13 -8.90 -16.83
CA LEU A 196 -10.71 -8.94 -16.46
C LEU A 196 -9.82 -8.37 -17.59
N ASP A 197 -10.14 -8.68 -18.84
CA ASP A 197 -9.38 -8.24 -20.01
C ASP A 197 -9.42 -6.71 -20.18
N GLU A 198 -10.62 -6.12 -20.10
CA GLU A 198 -10.79 -4.66 -20.19
C GLU A 198 -10.15 -3.95 -18.99
N ALA A 199 -10.27 -4.51 -17.78
CA ALA A 199 -9.62 -3.98 -16.59
C ALA A 199 -8.10 -4.02 -16.73
N PHE A 200 -7.55 -5.10 -17.28
CA PHE A 200 -6.12 -5.27 -17.50
C PHE A 200 -5.59 -4.25 -18.50
N GLU A 201 -6.30 -4.05 -19.63
CA GLU A 201 -5.94 -3.05 -20.63
C GLU A 201 -5.93 -1.64 -20.01
N LYS A 202 -7.01 -1.25 -19.32
CA LYS A 202 -7.09 0.04 -18.64
C LYS A 202 -6.01 0.21 -17.58
N PHE A 203 -5.69 -0.83 -16.82
CA PHE A 203 -4.61 -0.80 -15.84
C PHE A 203 -3.26 -0.53 -16.49
N CYS A 204 -2.95 -1.22 -17.59
CA CYS A 204 -1.71 -1.04 -18.34
C CYS A 204 -1.59 0.35 -18.97
N GLN A 205 -2.72 0.97 -19.33
CA GLN A 205 -2.80 2.37 -19.79
C GLN A 205 -2.74 3.38 -18.63
N GLY A 206 -2.69 2.91 -17.38
CA GLY A 206 -2.68 3.74 -16.17
C GLY A 206 -4.04 4.30 -15.76
N MET A 207 -5.12 3.91 -16.44
CA MET A 207 -6.48 4.43 -16.26
C MET A 207 -7.20 3.75 -15.10
N HIS A 208 -6.79 4.04 -13.87
CA HIS A 208 -7.43 3.61 -12.63
C HIS A 208 -7.25 4.67 -11.54
N ASP A 209 -7.94 4.53 -10.41
CA ASP A 209 -7.81 5.46 -9.28
C ASP A 209 -6.35 5.63 -8.87
N PHE A 210 -5.87 6.87 -8.93
CA PHE A 210 -4.49 7.33 -8.66
C PHE A 210 -3.40 6.71 -9.55
N GLY A 211 -3.78 6.17 -10.71
CA GLY A 211 -2.83 5.73 -11.73
C GLY A 211 -2.22 6.89 -12.52
N PRO A 212 -1.13 6.68 -13.27
CA PRO A 212 -0.53 5.37 -13.56
C PRO A 212 0.28 4.76 -12.40
N PHE A 213 0.19 3.43 -12.25
CA PHE A 213 0.86 2.68 -11.17
C PHE A 213 2.37 2.96 -11.06
N PHE A 214 3.09 2.90 -12.18
CA PHE A 214 4.55 3.01 -12.17
C PHE A 214 5.00 4.41 -11.75
N ASP A 215 4.38 5.46 -12.30
CA ASP A 215 4.65 6.85 -11.94
C ASP A 215 4.34 7.11 -10.45
N HIS A 216 3.27 6.50 -9.93
CA HIS A 216 2.93 6.58 -8.51
C HIS A 216 4.03 5.97 -7.63
N VAL A 217 4.49 4.76 -7.96
CA VAL A 217 5.55 4.06 -7.21
C VAL A 217 6.89 4.79 -7.33
N LEU A 218 7.28 5.19 -8.55
CA LEU A 218 8.54 5.86 -8.83
C LEU A 218 8.65 7.22 -8.13
N GLY A 219 7.54 7.96 -8.02
CA GLY A 219 7.50 9.22 -7.28
C GLY A 219 7.93 9.05 -5.81
N TYR A 220 7.35 8.08 -5.11
CA TYR A 220 7.72 7.79 -3.73
C TYR A 220 9.09 7.12 -3.60
N TRP A 221 9.47 6.26 -4.55
CA TRP A 221 10.80 5.65 -4.59
C TRP A 221 11.88 6.71 -4.67
N LYS A 222 11.81 7.61 -5.66
CA LYS A 222 12.77 8.69 -5.85
C LYS A 222 12.87 9.56 -4.59
N ALA A 223 11.73 9.96 -4.03
CA ALA A 223 11.68 10.75 -2.81
C ALA A 223 12.33 10.03 -1.61
N SER A 224 12.18 8.70 -1.52
CA SER A 224 12.84 7.90 -0.47
C SER A 224 14.36 7.79 -0.63
N GLN A 225 14.86 7.80 -1.87
CA GLN A 225 16.31 7.82 -2.11
C GLN A 225 16.91 9.19 -1.74
N GLU A 226 16.18 10.27 -2.01
CA GLU A 226 16.59 11.63 -1.66
C GLU A 226 16.50 11.89 -0.14
N ASN A 227 15.51 11.30 0.54
CA ASN A 227 15.23 11.57 1.95
C ASN A 227 15.00 10.28 2.79
N PRO A 228 15.98 9.37 2.88
CA PRO A 228 15.80 8.03 3.48
C PRO A 228 15.52 8.07 4.99
N ASN A 229 15.92 9.14 5.68
CA ASN A 229 15.62 9.32 7.10
C ASN A 229 14.17 9.74 7.36
N ARG A 230 13.46 10.18 6.32
CA ARG A 230 12.11 10.75 6.42
C ARG A 230 11.08 9.93 5.66
N ILE A 231 11.48 9.21 4.61
CA ILE A 231 10.58 8.41 3.79
C ILE A 231 11.07 6.96 3.78
N LEU A 232 10.27 6.05 4.35
CA LEU A 232 10.52 4.62 4.34
C LEU A 232 9.71 3.96 3.23
N PHE A 233 10.40 3.34 2.29
CA PHE A 233 9.78 2.54 1.23
C PHE A 233 9.75 1.06 1.63
N LEU A 234 8.57 0.44 1.57
CA LEU A 234 8.30 -0.95 1.93
C LEU A 234 7.65 -1.69 0.77
N GLN A 235 7.94 -2.99 0.64
CA GLN A 235 7.19 -3.90 -0.23
C GLN A 235 6.32 -4.83 0.61
N TYR A 236 5.08 -5.04 0.18
CA TYR A 236 4.14 -5.95 0.83
C TYR A 236 4.70 -7.37 0.94
N GLU A 237 5.42 -7.82 -0.09
CA GLU A 237 6.06 -9.12 -0.17
C GLU A 237 7.11 -9.31 0.93
N ASP A 238 7.97 -8.31 1.17
CA ASP A 238 8.99 -8.39 2.22
C ASP A 238 8.35 -8.48 3.62
N LEU A 239 7.27 -7.73 3.86
CA LEU A 239 6.50 -7.82 5.11
C LEU A 239 5.90 -9.21 5.29
N LYS A 240 5.45 -9.86 4.20
CA LYS A 240 4.90 -11.22 4.23
C LYS A 240 5.99 -12.27 4.48
N GLU A 241 7.20 -12.04 3.99
CA GLU A 241 8.34 -12.94 4.16
C GLU A 241 8.89 -12.90 5.59
N ASN A 242 9.11 -11.70 6.15
CA ASN A 242 9.68 -11.55 7.49
C ASN A 242 9.05 -10.40 8.29
N ILE A 243 7.84 -10.65 8.77
CA ILE A 243 7.05 -9.63 9.47
C ILE A 243 7.74 -9.07 10.72
N ASN A 244 8.40 -9.90 11.54
CA ASN A 244 9.03 -9.44 12.78
C ASN A 244 10.19 -8.48 12.50
N PHE A 245 11.01 -8.77 11.49
CA PHE A 245 12.07 -7.86 11.05
C PHE A 245 11.49 -6.51 10.59
N HIS A 246 10.43 -6.54 9.77
CA HIS A 246 9.83 -5.31 9.25
C HIS A 246 9.09 -4.49 10.31
N ILE A 247 8.49 -5.12 11.33
CA ILE A 247 7.93 -4.43 12.50
C ILE A 247 9.04 -3.66 13.25
N LYS A 248 10.18 -4.31 13.51
CA LYS A 248 11.32 -3.65 14.17
C LYS A 248 11.90 -2.52 13.34
N LYS A 249 12.05 -2.74 12.02
CA LYS A 249 12.50 -1.72 11.06
C LYS A 249 11.56 -0.50 11.08
N LEU A 250 10.25 -0.74 11.06
CA LEU A 250 9.23 0.30 11.09
C LEU A 250 9.25 1.07 12.42
N GLY A 251 9.30 0.37 13.56
CA GLY A 251 9.42 1.01 14.88
C GLY A 251 10.65 1.89 15.00
N LYS A 252 11.82 1.38 14.58
CA LYS A 252 13.07 2.17 14.56
C LYS A 252 12.94 3.43 13.68
N PHE A 253 12.37 3.30 12.49
CA PHE A 253 12.20 4.43 11.56
C PHE A 253 11.26 5.52 12.10
N LEU A 254 10.18 5.11 12.76
CA LEU A 254 9.19 6.02 13.35
C LEU A 254 9.66 6.67 14.67
N GLY A 255 10.82 6.28 15.21
CA GLY A 255 11.30 6.76 16.51
C GLY A 255 10.73 6.00 17.72
N PHE A 256 10.15 4.83 17.49
CA PHE A 256 9.60 3.93 18.51
C PHE A 256 10.31 2.57 18.49
N PRO A 257 11.66 2.52 18.64
CA PRO A 257 12.40 1.26 18.60
C PRO A 257 11.94 0.33 19.72
N PHE A 258 12.03 -0.98 19.48
CA PHE A 258 11.81 -1.99 20.51
C PHE A 258 13.09 -2.14 21.34
N SER A 259 12.93 -2.26 22.65
CA SER A 259 14.02 -2.62 23.57
C SER A 259 14.31 -4.12 23.53
N GLU A 260 15.51 -4.52 23.96
CA GLU A 260 15.87 -5.94 24.09
C GLU A 260 14.86 -6.70 24.97
N VAL A 261 14.38 -6.07 26.05
CA VAL A 261 13.36 -6.65 26.94
C VAL A 261 12.03 -6.86 26.23
N GLU A 262 11.56 -5.89 25.43
CA GLU A 262 10.33 -6.05 24.63
C GLU A 262 10.46 -7.17 23.59
N GLU A 263 11.64 -7.32 22.99
CA GLU A 263 11.91 -8.41 22.05
C GLU A 263 11.93 -9.77 22.77
N GLU A 264 12.60 -9.88 23.91
CA GLU A 264 12.64 -11.10 24.73
C GLU A 264 11.26 -11.51 25.26
N GLN A 265 10.40 -10.52 25.55
CA GLN A 265 9.01 -10.75 25.98
C GLN A 265 8.05 -11.08 24.82
N GLY A 266 8.52 -11.04 23.58
CA GLY A 266 7.71 -11.39 22.40
C GLY A 266 6.71 -10.32 21.97
N VAL A 267 6.93 -9.05 22.32
CA VAL A 267 6.02 -7.94 21.97
C VAL A 267 5.89 -7.77 20.45
N VAL A 268 6.99 -8.00 19.71
CA VAL A 268 7.01 -7.92 18.24
C VAL A 268 6.11 -9.00 17.63
N GLU A 269 6.25 -10.24 18.09
CA GLU A 269 5.45 -11.40 17.69
C GLU A 269 3.97 -11.19 18.03
N GLU A 270 3.69 -10.56 19.17
CA GLU A 270 2.33 -10.24 19.57
C GLU A 270 1.67 -9.21 18.65
N ILE A 271 2.38 -8.12 18.32
CA ILE A 271 1.90 -7.14 17.34
C ILE A 271 1.66 -7.82 15.98
N ALA A 272 2.59 -8.68 15.54
CA ALA A 272 2.45 -9.43 14.30
C ALA A 272 1.19 -10.32 14.30
N ARG A 273 0.95 -11.03 15.40
CA ARG A 273 -0.23 -11.90 15.59
C ARG A 273 -1.53 -11.09 15.59
N MET A 274 -1.59 -10.00 16.36
CA MET A 274 -2.77 -9.13 16.47
C MET A 274 -3.10 -8.45 15.14
N CYS A 275 -2.08 -7.97 14.41
CA CYS A 275 -2.24 -7.34 13.11
C CYS A 275 -2.32 -8.32 11.94
N SER A 276 -2.31 -9.64 12.21
CA SER A 276 -2.34 -10.64 11.16
C SER A 276 -3.66 -10.57 10.37
N PHE A 277 -3.60 -10.96 9.09
CA PHE A 277 -4.80 -10.99 8.24
C PHE A 277 -5.93 -11.84 8.86
N GLY A 278 -5.59 -13.02 9.38
CA GLY A 278 -6.55 -13.92 10.00
C GLY A 278 -7.21 -13.28 11.22
N ASN A 279 -6.43 -12.65 12.10
CA ASN A 279 -6.99 -11.99 13.28
C ASN A 279 -7.87 -10.79 12.89
N LEU A 280 -7.34 -9.85 12.10
CA LEU A 280 -8.07 -8.63 11.71
C LEU A 280 -9.36 -8.96 10.97
N LYS A 281 -9.34 -9.90 10.03
CA LYS A 281 -10.54 -10.30 9.26
C LYS A 281 -11.65 -10.85 10.17
N GLU A 282 -11.29 -11.52 11.26
CA GLU A 282 -12.25 -12.22 12.10
C GLU A 282 -12.87 -11.35 13.21
N LEU A 283 -12.33 -10.15 13.45
CA LEU A 283 -12.90 -9.18 14.39
C LEU A 283 -14.29 -8.72 13.95
N ASP A 284 -15.21 -8.59 14.90
CA ASP A 284 -16.61 -8.21 14.64
C ASP A 284 -16.72 -6.86 13.91
N VAL A 285 -15.95 -5.86 14.35
CA VAL A 285 -15.87 -4.54 13.70
C VAL A 285 -15.49 -4.64 12.22
N ASN A 286 -14.69 -5.64 11.83
CA ASN A 286 -14.23 -5.81 10.45
C ASN A 286 -15.16 -6.70 9.62
N LYS A 287 -15.92 -7.60 10.25
CA LYS A 287 -16.94 -8.42 9.58
C LYS A 287 -18.19 -7.62 9.26
N ASN A 288 -18.63 -6.82 10.23
CA ASN A 288 -19.97 -6.24 10.29
C ASN A 288 -19.97 -4.70 10.26
N GLY A 289 -18.80 -4.05 10.40
CA GLY A 289 -18.70 -2.59 10.36
C GLY A 289 -18.70 -2.01 8.95
N MET A 290 -18.81 -0.68 8.90
CA MET A 290 -18.92 0.10 7.66
C MET A 290 -18.19 1.44 7.79
N HIS A 291 -17.52 1.85 6.72
CA HIS A 291 -16.91 3.18 6.60
C HIS A 291 -17.98 4.26 6.51
N THR A 292 -17.64 5.49 6.92
CA THR A 292 -18.52 6.67 6.84
C THR A 292 -18.98 6.98 5.41
N PHE A 293 -18.19 6.59 4.40
CA PHE A 293 -18.50 6.76 2.97
C PHE A 293 -19.23 5.54 2.34
N GLY A 294 -19.74 4.61 3.15
CA GLY A 294 -20.67 3.56 2.74
C GLY A 294 -20.05 2.24 2.27
N ILE A 295 -18.76 2.01 2.54
CA ILE A 295 -18.07 0.77 2.15
C ILE A 295 -18.02 -0.17 3.37
N ALA A 296 -18.47 -1.42 3.23
CA ALA A 296 -18.39 -2.40 4.32
C ALA A 296 -16.93 -2.79 4.61
N HIS A 297 -16.55 -2.92 5.88
CA HIS A 297 -15.17 -3.23 6.28
C HIS A 297 -14.68 -4.57 5.73
N ASN A 298 -15.57 -5.57 5.60
CA ASN A 298 -15.23 -6.90 5.10
C ASN A 298 -14.75 -6.89 3.64
N THR A 299 -15.05 -5.84 2.87
CA THR A 299 -14.58 -5.66 1.49
C THR A 299 -13.06 -5.49 1.41
N LEU A 300 -12.43 -5.04 2.49
CA LEU A 300 -10.98 -4.86 2.60
C LEU A 300 -10.22 -6.20 2.73
N PHE A 301 -10.88 -7.27 3.16
CA PHE A 301 -10.26 -8.55 3.48
C PHE A 301 -10.64 -9.62 2.44
N ARG A 302 -9.66 -10.05 1.62
CA ARG A 302 -9.87 -11.06 0.55
C ARG A 302 -9.08 -12.34 0.80
N LYS A 303 -7.79 -12.34 0.43
CA LYS A 303 -6.88 -13.50 0.56
C LYS A 303 -5.56 -13.19 1.28
N ALA A 304 -5.00 -11.98 1.09
CA ALA A 304 -3.72 -11.56 1.67
C ALA A 304 -2.53 -12.51 1.35
N GLU A 305 -2.49 -12.98 0.10
CA GLU A 305 -1.48 -13.88 -0.45
C GLU A 305 -0.58 -13.16 -1.46
N VAL A 306 0.66 -13.64 -1.59
CA VAL A 306 1.61 -13.24 -2.65
C VAL A 306 1.55 -14.28 -3.77
N GLY A 307 1.55 -13.81 -5.02
CA GLY A 307 1.51 -14.65 -6.21
C GLY A 307 0.12 -15.12 -6.63
N ASN A 308 -0.96 -14.65 -6.01
CA ASN A 308 -2.31 -15.10 -6.35
C ASN A 308 -2.74 -14.62 -7.75
N TRP A 309 -2.06 -13.64 -8.36
CA TRP A 309 -2.28 -13.22 -9.75
C TRP A 309 -2.19 -14.37 -10.76
N CYS A 310 -1.36 -15.38 -10.48
CA CYS A 310 -1.12 -16.50 -11.40
C CYS A 310 -2.33 -17.44 -11.57
N ASN A 311 -3.39 -17.25 -10.78
CA ASN A 311 -4.65 -17.96 -10.89
C ASN A 311 -5.66 -17.24 -11.80
N TYR A 312 -5.34 -16.03 -12.27
CA TYR A 312 -6.26 -15.16 -13.01
C TYR A 312 -5.66 -14.67 -14.33
N LEU A 313 -4.39 -14.26 -14.32
CA LEU A 313 -3.75 -13.72 -15.53
C LEU A 313 -3.34 -14.82 -16.49
N THR A 314 -3.62 -14.62 -17.76
CA THR A 314 -3.17 -15.50 -18.84
C THR A 314 -1.66 -15.35 -19.08
N PRO A 315 -0.99 -16.35 -19.70
CA PRO A 315 0.43 -16.23 -20.03
C PRO A 315 0.75 -15.00 -20.89
N SER A 316 -0.12 -14.61 -21.83
CA SER A 316 0.08 -13.43 -22.67
C SER A 316 -0.03 -12.13 -21.89
N MET A 317 -0.98 -12.02 -20.94
CA MET A 317 -1.06 -10.88 -20.03
C MET A 317 0.19 -10.76 -19.17
N VAL A 318 0.65 -11.89 -18.61
CA VAL A 318 1.86 -11.93 -17.77
C VAL A 318 3.07 -11.46 -18.56
N GLU A 319 3.25 -11.96 -19.79
CA GLU A 319 4.38 -11.59 -20.65
C GLU A 319 4.34 -10.10 -21.01
N TYR A 320 3.18 -9.61 -21.44
CA TYR A 320 2.98 -8.18 -21.69
C TYR A 320 3.32 -7.34 -20.45
N PHE A 321 2.87 -7.77 -19.28
CA PHE A 321 3.09 -7.02 -18.06
C PHE A 321 4.57 -7.06 -17.62
N LYS A 322 5.25 -8.20 -17.75
CA LYS A 322 6.70 -8.30 -17.49
C LYS A 322 7.48 -7.31 -18.36
N LYS A 323 7.16 -7.25 -19.65
CA LYS A 323 7.76 -6.25 -20.55
C LYS A 323 7.47 -4.83 -20.11
N LEU A 324 6.21 -4.52 -19.76
CA LEU A 324 5.83 -3.19 -19.29
C LEU A 324 6.55 -2.80 -17.99
N ILE A 325 6.70 -3.73 -17.04
CA ILE A 325 7.46 -3.54 -15.80
C ILE A 325 8.92 -3.22 -16.14
N GLN A 326 9.53 -4.01 -17.02
CA GLN A 326 10.91 -3.76 -17.47
C GLN A 326 11.01 -2.37 -18.09
N ASP A 327 10.19 -2.05 -19.09
CA ASP A 327 10.23 -0.77 -19.80
C ASP A 327 10.05 0.45 -18.87
N LYS A 328 9.19 0.32 -17.85
CA LYS A 328 8.87 1.42 -16.91
C LYS A 328 9.86 1.55 -15.77
N LEU A 329 10.50 0.45 -15.35
CA LEU A 329 11.40 0.42 -14.20
C LEU A 329 12.87 0.26 -14.57
N ASP A 330 13.21 0.13 -15.86
CA ASP A 330 14.57 -0.13 -16.37
C ASP A 330 15.62 0.83 -15.79
N LYS A 331 15.22 2.08 -15.55
CA LYS A 331 16.08 3.15 -15.02
C LYS A 331 15.99 3.33 -13.51
N SER A 332 15.27 2.45 -12.82
CA SER A 332 15.07 2.50 -11.37
C SER A 332 15.64 1.23 -10.73
N GLU A 333 16.08 1.35 -9.49
CA GLU A 333 16.51 0.20 -8.68
C GLU A 333 15.33 -0.51 -7.98
N VAL A 334 14.08 -0.15 -8.32
CA VAL A 334 12.89 -0.80 -7.76
C VAL A 334 12.77 -2.18 -8.38
N VAL A 335 13.09 -3.20 -7.58
CA VAL A 335 12.85 -4.59 -7.93
C VAL A 335 11.68 -5.10 -7.11
N PHE A 336 10.58 -5.43 -7.76
CA PHE A 336 9.53 -6.19 -7.11
C PHE A 336 10.04 -7.61 -6.89
N ALA A 337 9.98 -8.09 -5.64
CA ALA A 337 10.37 -9.44 -5.30
C ALA A 337 9.84 -10.42 -6.36
N ARG A 338 10.76 -11.15 -6.99
CA ARG A 338 10.44 -12.07 -8.09
C ARG A 338 9.35 -13.01 -7.61
N THR A 339 8.43 -13.29 -8.52
CA THR A 339 7.42 -14.34 -8.53
C THR A 339 7.79 -15.58 -7.71
N LEU A 340 7.71 -15.50 -6.37
CA LEU A 340 7.78 -16.66 -5.49
C LEU A 340 6.68 -17.68 -5.86
N GLY A 341 5.62 -17.24 -6.53
CA GLY A 341 4.63 -18.12 -7.14
C GLY A 341 5.16 -18.94 -8.33
N GLU A 342 6.13 -18.46 -9.12
CA GLU A 342 6.76 -19.25 -10.18
C GLU A 342 7.76 -20.25 -9.59
N VAL A 343 8.58 -19.82 -8.62
CA VAL A 343 9.51 -20.71 -7.91
C VAL A 343 8.74 -21.77 -7.10
N ASN A 344 7.68 -21.40 -6.39
CA ASN A 344 6.85 -22.36 -5.66
C ASN A 344 6.04 -23.26 -6.58
N LYS A 345 5.56 -22.79 -7.74
CA LYS A 345 4.95 -23.69 -8.74
C LYS A 345 5.96 -24.66 -9.33
N VAL A 346 7.20 -24.22 -9.55
CA VAL A 346 8.30 -25.10 -9.98
C VAL A 346 8.61 -26.11 -8.88
N ILE A 347 8.77 -25.67 -7.62
CA ILE A 347 9.00 -26.54 -6.46
C ILE A 347 7.83 -27.52 -6.26
N ASP A 348 6.58 -27.08 -6.35
CA ASP A 348 5.40 -27.92 -6.21
C ASP A 348 5.26 -28.91 -7.37
N SER A 349 5.66 -28.52 -8.59
CA SER A 349 5.68 -29.40 -9.76
C SER A 349 6.80 -30.44 -9.63
N LEU A 350 7.97 -30.05 -9.12
CA LEU A 350 9.10 -30.95 -8.83
C LEU A 350 8.77 -31.90 -7.67
N ALA A 351 8.08 -31.43 -6.64
CA ALA A 351 7.61 -32.25 -5.52
C ALA A 351 6.57 -33.29 -5.96
N LYS A 352 5.66 -32.94 -6.89
CA LYS A 352 4.72 -33.89 -7.53
C LYS A 352 5.42 -34.95 -8.38
N LEU A 353 6.64 -34.68 -8.85
CA LEU A 353 7.50 -35.61 -9.58
C LEU A 353 8.40 -36.45 -8.64
N GLY A 354 8.25 -36.30 -7.32
CA GLY A 354 8.97 -37.09 -6.33
C GLY A 354 10.41 -36.62 -6.06
N VAL A 355 10.76 -35.39 -6.45
CA VAL A 355 12.08 -34.80 -6.15
C VAL A 355 12.09 -34.29 -4.71
N ASP A 356 12.99 -34.81 -3.87
CA ASP A 356 13.09 -34.41 -2.47
C ASP A 356 13.68 -32.99 -2.32
N ARG A 357 13.30 -32.28 -1.25
CA ARG A 357 13.80 -30.94 -0.89
C ARG A 357 15.32 -30.91 -0.75
N VAL A 358 15.94 -32.00 -0.32
CA VAL A 358 17.42 -32.12 -0.24
C VAL A 358 18.04 -32.16 -1.63
N GLU A 359 17.46 -32.88 -2.59
CA GLU A 359 17.89 -32.87 -3.99
C GLU A 359 17.68 -31.49 -4.64
N MET A 360 16.56 -30.82 -4.34
CA MET A 360 16.29 -29.45 -4.81
C MET A 360 17.31 -28.44 -4.24
N PHE A 361 17.71 -28.60 -2.98
CA PHE A 361 18.73 -27.75 -2.35
C PHE A 361 20.15 -28.06 -2.83
N CYS A 362 20.46 -29.32 -3.16
CA CYS A 362 21.72 -29.73 -3.78
C CYS A 362 21.84 -29.23 -5.23
N ILE A 363 20.76 -29.18 -6.01
CA ILE A 363 20.73 -28.55 -7.34
C ILE A 363 20.95 -27.03 -7.20
N TRP A 364 20.34 -26.40 -6.19
CA TRP A 364 20.53 -24.98 -5.89
C TRP A 364 21.98 -24.66 -5.46
N LEU A 365 22.59 -25.44 -4.56
CA LEU A 365 23.97 -25.27 -4.10
C LEU A 365 25.03 -25.71 -5.13
N GLY A 366 24.75 -26.73 -5.94
CA GLY A 366 25.67 -27.21 -6.99
C GLY A 366 25.93 -26.18 -8.10
N SER A 367 25.10 -25.14 -8.16
CA SER A 367 25.27 -23.97 -9.05
C SER A 367 26.26 -22.93 -8.49
N VAL A 368 26.67 -23.04 -7.21
CA VAL A 368 27.68 -22.16 -6.59
C VAL A 368 29.10 -22.72 -6.72
N THR A 369 29.26 -23.99 -7.08
CA THR A 369 30.57 -24.63 -7.26
C THR A 369 30.67 -25.35 -8.60
N LYS A 370 31.42 -24.75 -9.53
CA LYS A 370 31.97 -25.44 -10.70
C LYS A 370 32.67 -26.74 -10.27
N ARG A 371 32.12 -27.88 -10.66
CA ARG A 371 32.85 -29.02 -11.26
C ARG A 371 31.87 -30.06 -11.79
N GLN A 372 31.83 -30.17 -13.12
CA GLN A 372 31.57 -31.45 -13.78
C GLN A 372 32.62 -32.45 -13.27
N ASP A 373 32.16 -33.50 -12.61
CA ASP A 373 32.51 -34.89 -12.95
C ASP A 373 31.89 -35.82 -11.88
N ASN A 374 31.21 -36.86 -12.36
CA ASN A 374 30.46 -37.90 -11.64
C ASN A 374 29.03 -37.55 -11.16
N MET A 375 28.09 -37.52 -12.11
CA MET A 375 26.68 -37.83 -11.80
C MET A 375 26.32 -39.23 -12.31
N SER A 376 25.73 -40.03 -11.43
CA SER A 376 25.32 -41.40 -11.69
C SER A 376 24.13 -41.46 -12.66
N ASN A 377 24.02 -42.60 -13.36
CA ASN A 377 23.17 -42.83 -14.52
C ASN A 377 21.67 -43.05 -14.16
N ASN A 378 21.06 -42.20 -13.33
CA ASN A 378 19.65 -42.34 -12.95
C ASN A 378 18.73 -41.44 -13.78
N GLY A 379 17.69 -42.02 -14.39
CA GLY A 379 16.80 -41.34 -15.36
C GLY A 379 16.03 -40.14 -14.79
N SER A 380 15.80 -40.10 -13.47
CA SER A 380 15.17 -39.00 -12.76
C SER A 380 16.03 -37.73 -12.73
N GLN A 381 17.35 -37.86 -12.61
CA GLN A 381 18.28 -36.73 -12.56
C GLN A 381 18.46 -36.08 -13.94
N ARG A 382 18.41 -36.87 -15.01
CA ARG A 382 18.36 -36.34 -16.39
C ARG A 382 17.05 -35.61 -16.67
N ALA A 383 15.93 -36.11 -16.15
CA ALA A 383 14.64 -35.43 -16.29
C ALA A 383 14.61 -34.11 -15.50
N ALA A 384 15.19 -34.07 -14.30
CA ALA A 384 15.31 -32.84 -13.50
C ALA A 384 16.23 -31.81 -14.15
N LEU A 385 17.38 -32.23 -14.69
CA LEU A 385 18.30 -31.35 -15.42
C LEU A 385 17.69 -30.85 -16.73
N PHE A 386 16.94 -31.69 -17.45
CA PHE A 386 16.22 -31.31 -18.67
C PHE A 386 15.07 -30.33 -18.37
N LEU A 387 14.29 -30.56 -17.31
CA LEU A 387 13.25 -29.64 -16.87
C LEU A 387 13.83 -28.32 -16.36
N TRP A 388 15.00 -28.35 -15.71
CA TRP A 388 15.72 -27.15 -15.30
C TRP A 388 16.28 -26.39 -16.50
N LEU A 389 16.87 -27.06 -17.50
CA LEU A 389 17.32 -26.42 -18.75
C LEU A 389 16.15 -25.80 -19.51
N VAL A 390 15.02 -26.50 -19.64
CA VAL A 390 13.80 -25.98 -20.26
C VAL A 390 13.19 -24.84 -19.45
N ALA A 391 13.31 -24.85 -18.13
CA ALA A 391 12.90 -23.74 -17.28
C ALA A 391 13.88 -22.56 -17.41
N SER A 392 15.19 -22.79 -17.47
CA SER A 392 16.24 -21.77 -17.65
C SER A 392 16.09 -21.04 -18.99
N ASP A 393 15.81 -21.78 -20.07
CA ASP A 393 15.53 -21.26 -21.42
C ASP A 393 14.24 -20.42 -21.45
N ARG A 394 13.19 -20.86 -20.75
CA ARG A 394 11.92 -20.10 -20.62
C ARG A 394 12.00 -18.93 -19.64
N LEU A 395 13.00 -18.91 -18.77
CA LEU A 395 13.25 -17.87 -17.77
C LEU A 395 14.31 -16.86 -18.22
N GLY A 396 14.84 -16.98 -19.46
CA GLY A 396 15.82 -16.04 -20.02
C GLY A 396 17.15 -16.02 -19.26
N MET A 397 17.51 -17.13 -18.63
CA MET A 397 18.80 -17.28 -17.95
C MET A 397 19.85 -17.77 -18.98
N GLU A 398 20.22 -16.89 -19.91
CA GLU A 398 21.48 -17.03 -20.66
C GLU A 398 22.54 -16.14 -20.00
N ASP A 399 23.62 -16.80 -19.56
CA ASP A 399 24.94 -16.31 -19.15
C ASP A 399 25.05 -15.19 -18.09
N ALA A 400 25.33 -15.61 -16.84
CA ALA A 400 26.06 -14.85 -15.83
C ALA A 400 27.19 -15.69 -15.22
#